data_AF-A0A371CYD3-F1
#
_entry.id   AF-A0A371CYD3-F1
#
_cell.length_a   1.000
_cell.length_b   1.000
_cell.length_c   1.000
_cell.angle_alpha   90.00
_cell.angle_beta   90.00
_cell.angle_gamma   90.00
#
_symmetry.space_group_name_H-M   'P 1'
#
loop_
_entity.id
_entity.type
_entity.pdbx_description
1 polymer ?
#
loop_
_entity_poly.entity_id
_entity_poly.type
_entity_poly.pdbx_seq_one_letter_code
_entity_poly.pdbx_strand_id
1 'polypeptide(L)'
;MSKLLTKMTQQSLPRPRWHARSSSATKELNALPPPDPLLFKIDLVTKLCFEVKECVRGSTTHTALVQKNNAVYQGLNLAMGRTAPAFVPFECSGFPRDVFPFVVPEHTGMLQYLEDVKAHIGSSVTRELPHHIPYAAKESLIRDFLETWEHSTMSCFEDVQEKLKHTLSATTDQLYGRFGALNAAGSSIVMEHVSECKAKAEKLIRYHLYSERTLLYTQNKDQPDARRERYLTLYTEARKPVFGTTNAAFKPTPDASAYAQQAHSTTFGQARAEKVDVRLLTFARSVKGARAHG
;
A
#
# COMPACT_ATOMS: atom_id res chain seq x y z
N MET A 1 21.39 -57.14 -60.81
CA MET A 1 20.60 -56.60 -59.68
C MET A 1 21.29 -55.47 -58.90
N SER A 2 22.60 -55.24 -59.02
CA SER A 2 23.30 -54.17 -58.25
C SER A 2 22.96 -52.74 -58.70
N LYS A 3 22.80 -52.49 -60.01
CA LYS A 3 22.57 -51.14 -60.56
C LYS A 3 21.24 -50.50 -60.11
N LEU A 4 20.20 -51.30 -59.86
CA LEU A 4 18.89 -50.81 -59.43
C LEU A 4 18.91 -50.38 -57.95
N LEU A 5 19.59 -51.17 -57.11
CA LEU A 5 19.82 -50.86 -55.70
C LEU A 5 20.66 -49.58 -55.53
N THR A 6 21.73 -49.42 -56.34
CA THR A 6 22.55 -48.20 -56.31
C THR A 6 21.77 -46.96 -56.74
N LYS A 7 20.85 -47.11 -57.70
CA LYS A 7 19.99 -46.01 -58.17
C LYS A 7 18.91 -45.66 -57.15
N MET A 8 18.32 -46.65 -56.48
CA MET A 8 17.37 -46.42 -55.38
C MET A 8 18.03 -45.82 -54.14
N THR A 9 19.27 -46.21 -53.80
CA THR A 9 20.00 -45.58 -52.70
C THR A 9 20.43 -44.16 -53.05
N GLN A 10 20.94 -43.90 -54.26
CA GLN A 10 21.26 -42.53 -54.70
C GLN A 10 20.04 -41.61 -54.77
N GLN A 11 18.86 -42.14 -55.15
CA GLN A 11 17.61 -41.36 -55.18
C GLN A 11 17.00 -41.11 -53.79
N SER A 12 17.27 -41.97 -52.80
CA SER A 12 16.83 -41.79 -51.41
C SER A 12 17.82 -40.97 -50.55
N LEU A 13 19.07 -40.81 -51.00
CA LEU A 13 20.13 -40.14 -50.25
C LEU A 13 20.19 -38.58 -50.27
N PRO A 14 19.38 -37.79 -51.01
CA PRO A 14 19.35 -36.34 -50.81
C PRO A 14 18.28 -35.83 -49.83
N ARG A 15 17.51 -36.71 -49.15
CA ARG A 15 16.32 -36.28 -48.38
C ARG A 15 16.22 -36.51 -46.85
N PRO A 16 17.21 -36.98 -46.08
CA PRO A 16 17.08 -36.98 -44.61
C PRO A 16 17.83 -35.85 -43.88
N ARG A 17 18.61 -35.00 -44.57
CA ARG A 17 19.41 -33.97 -43.86
C ARG A 17 18.58 -32.80 -43.31
N TRP A 18 17.45 -32.48 -43.94
CA TRP A 18 16.58 -31.39 -43.49
C TRP A 18 15.71 -31.79 -42.29
N HIS A 19 15.23 -33.04 -42.25
CA HIS A 19 14.36 -33.53 -41.17
C HIS A 19 15.13 -33.90 -39.89
N ALA A 20 16.44 -34.19 -39.98
CA ALA A 20 17.28 -34.54 -38.82
C ALA A 20 17.69 -33.33 -37.96
N ARG A 21 17.49 -32.10 -38.44
CA ARG A 21 17.58 -30.86 -37.66
C ARG A 21 16.20 -30.26 -37.50
N SER A 22 15.26 -31.03 -36.97
CA SER A 22 13.99 -30.43 -36.55
C SER A 22 14.31 -29.46 -35.40
N SER A 23 13.89 -28.22 -35.53
CA SER A 23 14.03 -27.22 -34.47
C SER A 23 13.35 -27.66 -33.16
N SER A 24 12.43 -28.62 -33.24
CA SER A 24 11.81 -29.33 -32.10
C SER A 24 12.84 -30.13 -31.30
N ALA A 25 13.67 -30.94 -31.96
CA ALA A 25 14.66 -31.78 -31.27
C ALA A 25 15.72 -30.93 -30.55
N THR A 26 16.14 -29.80 -31.14
CA THR A 26 17.02 -28.84 -30.46
C THR A 26 16.35 -28.14 -29.28
N LYS A 27 15.04 -27.88 -29.35
CA LYS A 27 14.28 -27.31 -28.22
C LYS A 27 14.19 -28.30 -27.07
N GLU A 28 13.94 -29.58 -27.37
CA GLU A 28 13.88 -30.67 -26.38
C GLU A 28 15.25 -30.98 -25.77
N LEU A 29 16.32 -30.96 -26.58
CA LEU A 29 17.68 -31.20 -26.10
C LEU A 29 18.18 -30.06 -25.19
N ASN A 30 17.89 -28.81 -25.56
CA ASN A 30 18.15 -27.65 -24.69
C ASN A 30 17.27 -27.63 -23.44
N ALA A 31 16.22 -28.45 -23.41
CA ALA A 31 15.32 -28.58 -22.28
C ALA A 31 15.80 -29.60 -21.24
N LEU A 32 16.84 -30.40 -21.54
CA LEU A 32 17.39 -31.41 -20.63
C LEU A 32 18.21 -30.75 -19.51
N PRO A 33 18.12 -31.25 -18.27
CA PRO A 33 18.94 -30.74 -17.17
C PRO A 33 20.43 -31.02 -17.42
N PRO A 34 21.33 -30.16 -16.92
CA PRO A 34 22.77 -30.39 -16.96
C PRO A 34 23.17 -31.70 -16.28
N PRO A 35 24.36 -32.25 -16.58
CA PRO A 35 24.83 -33.52 -16.03
C PRO A 35 25.03 -33.51 -14.51
N ASP A 36 25.04 -32.35 -13.85
CA ASP A 36 25.02 -32.23 -12.38
C ASP A 36 23.63 -31.79 -11.87
N PRO A 37 22.82 -32.73 -11.34
CA PRO A 37 21.48 -32.46 -10.86
C PRO A 37 21.42 -31.59 -9.59
N LEU A 38 22.49 -31.57 -8.78
CA LEU A 38 22.50 -30.81 -7.53
C LEU A 38 22.75 -29.34 -7.81
N LEU A 39 23.78 -29.03 -8.61
CA LEU A 39 24.06 -27.66 -9.04
C LEU A 39 22.87 -27.04 -9.76
N PHE A 40 22.20 -27.81 -10.61
CA PHE A 40 21.00 -27.34 -11.31
C PHE A 40 19.85 -26.97 -10.36
N LYS A 41 19.59 -27.76 -9.31
CA LYS A 41 18.56 -27.44 -8.32
C LYS A 41 18.90 -26.17 -7.53
N ILE A 42 20.18 -26.00 -7.15
CA ILE A 42 20.65 -24.80 -6.44
C ILE A 42 20.48 -23.56 -7.32
N ASP A 43 20.81 -23.65 -8.61
CA ASP A 43 20.62 -22.57 -9.57
C ASP A 43 19.13 -22.19 -9.68
N LEU A 44 18.23 -23.18 -9.73
CA LEU A 44 16.79 -22.94 -9.80
C LEU A 44 16.25 -22.24 -8.55
N VAL A 45 16.73 -22.61 -7.35
CA VAL A 45 16.38 -21.93 -6.09
C VAL A 45 16.95 -20.51 -6.05
N THR A 46 18.20 -20.34 -6.47
CA THR A 46 18.85 -19.02 -6.51
C THR A 46 18.12 -18.09 -7.46
N LYS A 47 17.71 -18.61 -8.62
CA LYS A 47 16.90 -17.89 -9.60
C LYS A 47 15.54 -17.49 -9.03
N LEU A 48 14.83 -18.40 -8.35
CA LEU A 48 13.58 -18.05 -7.67
C LEU A 48 13.78 -16.90 -6.68
N CYS A 49 14.80 -17.00 -5.81
CA CYS A 49 15.11 -15.95 -4.84
C CYS A 49 15.40 -14.60 -5.53
N PHE A 50 16.09 -14.62 -6.66
CA PHE A 50 16.37 -13.43 -7.46
C PHE A 50 15.08 -12.83 -8.04
N GLU A 51 14.26 -13.62 -8.73
CA GLU A 51 13.01 -13.15 -9.34
C GLU A 51 12.03 -12.59 -8.28
N VAL A 52 11.90 -13.26 -7.14
CA VAL A 52 11.05 -12.77 -6.03
C VAL A 52 11.58 -11.42 -5.51
N LYS A 53 12.89 -11.28 -5.36
CA LYS A 53 13.51 -10.04 -4.90
C LYS A 53 13.28 -8.89 -5.89
N GLU A 54 13.37 -9.16 -7.18
CA GLU A 54 13.12 -8.18 -8.24
C GLU A 54 11.65 -7.76 -8.28
N CYS A 55 10.71 -8.71 -8.15
CA CYS A 55 9.27 -8.45 -8.00
C CYS A 55 8.93 -7.57 -6.80
N VAL A 56 9.54 -7.84 -5.64
CA VAL A 56 9.30 -7.06 -4.41
C VAL A 56 9.90 -5.66 -4.50
N ARG A 57 11.09 -5.51 -5.10
CA ARG A 57 11.75 -4.21 -5.27
C ARG A 57 11.12 -3.35 -6.36
N GLY A 58 10.51 -3.96 -7.36
CA GLY A 58 9.96 -3.26 -8.52
C GLY A 58 11.03 -2.82 -9.51
N SER A 59 11.86 -3.74 -10.01
CA SER A 59 12.80 -3.41 -11.08
C SER A 59 12.10 -3.06 -12.39
N THR A 60 12.84 -2.53 -13.37
CA THR A 60 12.27 -2.04 -14.65
C THR A 60 11.43 -3.08 -15.38
N THR A 61 11.74 -4.37 -15.20
CA THR A 61 11.01 -5.51 -15.77
C THR A 61 9.93 -6.07 -14.85
N HIS A 62 9.96 -5.78 -13.54
CA HIS A 62 9.10 -6.39 -12.52
C HIS A 62 8.29 -5.35 -11.72
N THR A 63 7.69 -4.38 -12.39
CA THR A 63 6.94 -3.28 -11.75
C THR A 63 5.52 -3.63 -11.33
N ALA A 64 4.95 -4.72 -11.88
CA ALA A 64 3.52 -5.00 -11.79
C ALA A 64 3.01 -5.17 -10.35
N LEU A 65 3.77 -5.86 -9.48
CA LEU A 65 3.38 -6.05 -8.07
C LEU A 65 3.36 -4.72 -7.32
N VAL A 66 4.42 -3.92 -7.47
CA VAL A 66 4.56 -2.61 -6.82
C VAL A 66 3.47 -1.65 -7.29
N GLN A 67 3.19 -1.59 -8.60
CA GLN A 67 2.13 -0.74 -9.15
C GLN A 67 0.75 -1.15 -8.63
N LYS A 68 0.46 -2.45 -8.59
CA LYS A 68 -0.81 -2.96 -8.03
C LYS A 68 -0.94 -2.64 -6.55
N ASN A 69 0.13 -2.77 -5.76
CA ASN A 69 0.11 -2.45 -4.33
C ASN A 69 -0.03 -0.94 -4.09
N ASN A 70 0.63 -0.10 -4.89
CA ASN A 70 0.48 1.35 -4.83
C ASN A 70 -0.96 1.79 -5.07
N ALA A 71 -1.66 1.17 -6.02
CA ALA A 71 -3.08 1.45 -6.24
C ALA A 71 -3.95 1.08 -5.02
N VAL A 72 -3.65 -0.03 -4.34
CA VAL A 72 -4.34 -0.43 -3.10
C VAL A 72 -4.07 0.59 -1.99
N TYR A 73 -2.81 1.00 -1.80
CA TYR A 73 -2.45 2.00 -0.80
C TYR A 73 -3.10 3.36 -1.06
N GLN A 74 -3.22 3.77 -2.33
CA GLN A 74 -3.98 4.96 -2.70
C GLN A 74 -5.46 4.81 -2.33
N GLY A 75 -6.05 3.64 -2.57
CA GLY A 75 -7.41 3.33 -2.12
C GLY A 75 -7.58 3.46 -0.61
N LEU A 76 -6.63 2.93 0.17
CA LEU A 76 -6.61 3.09 1.63
C LEU A 76 -6.52 4.56 2.05
N ASN A 77 -5.60 5.33 1.45
CA ASN A 77 -5.44 6.75 1.75
C ASN A 77 -6.72 7.54 1.45
N LEU A 78 -7.41 7.25 0.36
CA LEU A 78 -8.69 7.86 0.03
C LEU A 78 -9.79 7.44 1.02
N ALA A 79 -9.84 6.17 1.40
CA ALA A 79 -10.80 5.66 2.38
C ALA A 79 -10.62 6.35 3.75
N MET A 80 -9.38 6.43 4.24
CA MET A 80 -9.05 7.16 5.47
C MET A 80 -9.31 8.66 5.32
N GLY A 81 -8.94 9.26 4.19
CA GLY A 81 -9.21 10.67 3.90
C GLY A 81 -10.70 11.00 4.04
N ARG A 82 -11.57 10.20 3.41
CA ARG A 82 -13.03 10.36 3.47
C ARG A 82 -13.65 10.24 4.85
N THR A 83 -12.92 9.75 5.86
CA THR A 83 -13.42 9.78 7.23
C THR A 83 -13.31 11.17 7.85
N ALA A 84 -12.43 12.04 7.33
CA ALA A 84 -12.14 13.34 7.91
C ALA A 84 -13.34 14.29 7.74
N PRO A 85 -13.94 14.79 8.84
CA PRO A 85 -14.99 15.79 8.72
C PRO A 85 -14.41 17.10 8.18
N ALA A 86 -15.13 17.74 7.27
CA ALA A 86 -14.81 19.11 6.87
C ALA A 86 -15.62 20.09 7.71
N PHE A 87 -14.91 20.81 8.57
CA PHE A 87 -15.51 21.83 9.42
C PHE A 87 -15.68 23.13 8.64
N VAL A 88 -16.91 23.63 8.60
CA VAL A 88 -17.28 24.85 7.88
C VAL A 88 -17.67 25.93 8.90
N PRO A 89 -17.14 27.17 8.80
CA PRO A 89 -17.37 28.22 9.79
C PRO A 89 -18.75 28.91 9.68
N PHE A 90 -19.68 28.29 8.96
CA PHE A 90 -21.00 28.85 8.63
C PHE A 90 -22.12 28.02 9.27
N GLU A 91 -23.29 28.62 9.44
CA GLU A 91 -24.52 27.95 9.84
C GLU A 91 -25.16 27.30 8.60
N CYS A 92 -25.81 26.13 8.74
CA CYS A 92 -26.39 25.41 7.61
C CYS A 92 -27.55 26.19 6.97
N SER A 93 -28.22 27.06 7.74
CA SER A 93 -29.36 27.88 7.29
C SER A 93 -28.96 29.15 6.52
N GLY A 94 -27.67 29.36 6.22
CA GLY A 94 -27.18 30.55 5.51
C GLY A 94 -27.34 30.51 3.99
N PHE A 95 -27.15 31.66 3.34
CA PHE A 95 -26.97 31.77 1.89
C PHE A 95 -25.86 30.82 1.39
N PRO A 96 -25.92 30.34 0.12
CA PRO A 96 -24.88 29.47 -0.45
C PRO A 96 -23.55 30.23 -0.44
N ARG A 97 -22.67 29.84 0.49
CA ARG A 97 -21.30 30.32 0.58
C ARG A 97 -20.37 29.31 -0.03
N ASP A 98 -19.26 29.80 -0.56
CA ASP A 98 -18.21 28.95 -1.08
C ASP A 98 -17.58 28.12 0.06
N VAL A 99 -17.81 26.80 0.03
CA VAL A 99 -17.25 25.83 0.96
C VAL A 99 -15.97 25.18 0.44
N PHE A 100 -15.60 25.40 -0.82
CA PHE A 100 -14.42 24.79 -1.44
C PHE A 100 -13.11 25.07 -0.68
N PRO A 101 -12.89 26.22 -0.03
CA PRO A 101 -11.67 26.45 0.77
C PRO A 101 -11.53 25.51 1.98
N PHE A 102 -12.63 24.91 2.44
CA PHE A 102 -12.70 24.05 3.63
C PHE A 102 -12.82 22.57 3.27
N VAL A 103 -13.00 22.25 1.99
CA VAL A 103 -13.27 20.91 1.48
C VAL A 103 -12.15 20.53 0.53
N VAL A 104 -11.49 19.42 0.82
CA VAL A 104 -10.64 18.73 -0.16
C VAL A 104 -11.50 17.69 -0.87
N PRO A 105 -11.88 17.89 -2.15
CA PRO A 105 -12.90 17.09 -2.83
C PRO A 105 -12.66 15.57 -2.77
N GLU A 106 -11.39 15.16 -2.73
CA GLU A 106 -10.99 13.75 -2.75
C GLU A 106 -10.91 13.11 -1.35
N HIS A 107 -10.80 13.92 -0.29
CA HIS A 107 -10.44 13.49 1.07
C HIS A 107 -11.40 14.06 2.13
N THR A 108 -12.59 14.50 1.73
CA THR A 108 -13.55 15.10 2.68
C THR A 108 -14.69 14.13 2.90
N GLY A 109 -14.94 13.85 4.18
CA GLY A 109 -16.12 13.14 4.65
C GLY A 109 -17.32 14.05 4.77
N MET A 110 -18.11 13.83 5.83
CA MET A 110 -19.30 14.63 6.10
C MET A 110 -18.91 16.08 6.41
N LEU A 111 -19.64 17.03 5.81
CA LEU A 111 -19.57 18.44 6.18
C LEU A 111 -20.13 18.61 7.59
N GLN A 112 -19.40 19.31 8.45
CA GLN A 112 -19.86 19.70 9.78
C GLN A 112 -19.96 21.22 9.85
N TYR A 113 -21.17 21.72 10.03
CA TYR A 113 -21.43 23.15 10.16
C TYR A 113 -21.17 23.63 11.59
N LEU A 114 -21.13 24.95 11.76
CA LEU A 114 -20.86 25.57 13.06
C LEU A 114 -21.88 25.15 14.13
N GLU A 115 -23.14 24.94 13.74
CA GLU A 115 -24.19 24.49 14.67
C GLU A 115 -24.00 23.05 15.12
N ASP A 116 -23.59 22.15 14.21
CA ASP A 116 -23.31 20.75 14.53
C ASP A 116 -22.17 20.67 15.56
N VAL A 117 -21.10 21.44 15.33
CA VAL A 117 -19.95 21.48 16.24
C VAL A 117 -20.35 22.07 17.59
N LYS A 118 -21.17 23.14 17.63
CA LYS A 118 -21.68 23.71 18.88
C LYS A 118 -22.58 22.75 19.64
N ALA A 119 -23.47 22.04 18.93
CA ALA A 119 -24.35 21.04 19.51
C ALA A 119 -23.54 19.88 20.11
N HIS A 120 -22.54 19.38 19.37
CA HIS A 120 -21.63 18.33 19.82
C HIS A 120 -20.80 18.73 21.04
N ILE A 121 -20.29 19.98 21.07
CA ILE A 121 -19.62 20.53 22.24
C ILE A 121 -20.60 20.58 23.41
N GLY A 122 -21.81 21.12 23.21
CA GLY A 122 -22.85 21.25 24.22
C GLY A 122 -23.27 19.91 24.84
N SER A 123 -23.43 18.86 24.03
CA SER A 123 -23.73 17.50 24.51
C SER A 123 -22.58 16.85 25.27
N SER A 124 -21.36 17.35 25.10
CA SER A 124 -20.14 16.84 25.75
C SER A 124 -19.74 17.64 27.00
N VAL A 125 -20.43 18.74 27.31
CA VAL A 125 -20.17 19.53 28.53
C VAL A 125 -20.63 18.73 29.74
N THR A 126 -19.69 18.44 30.64
CA THR A 126 -19.99 17.79 31.91
C THR A 126 -19.67 18.72 33.09
N ARG A 127 -18.53 18.57 33.75
CA ARG A 127 -18.10 19.35 34.93
C ARG A 127 -17.11 20.47 34.59
N GLU A 128 -16.96 20.79 33.32
CA GLU A 128 -15.95 21.77 32.87
C GLU A 128 -16.40 23.21 33.08
N LEU A 129 -15.42 24.12 33.19
CA LEU A 129 -15.65 25.54 33.37
C LEU A 129 -16.28 26.15 32.10
N PRO A 130 -17.21 27.11 32.24
CA PRO A 130 -17.73 27.85 31.10
C PRO A 130 -16.60 28.39 30.19
N HIS A 131 -16.83 28.35 28.87
CA HIS A 131 -15.89 28.78 27.82
C HIS A 131 -14.68 27.88 27.55
N HIS A 132 -14.57 26.71 28.17
CA HIS A 132 -13.60 25.69 27.78
C HIS A 132 -14.24 24.61 26.87
N ILE A 133 -13.49 24.13 25.87
CA ILE A 133 -13.95 23.03 25.01
C ILE A 133 -13.64 21.71 25.71
N PRO A 134 -14.66 20.89 26.05
CA PRO A 134 -14.45 19.67 26.78
C PRO A 134 -13.48 18.70 26.11
N TYR A 135 -12.64 18.03 26.90
CA TYR A 135 -11.76 17.00 26.35
C TYR A 135 -12.58 15.88 25.69
N ALA A 136 -13.69 15.48 26.31
CA ALA A 136 -14.62 14.47 25.80
C ALA A 136 -15.19 14.82 24.41
N ALA A 137 -15.40 16.11 24.11
CA ALA A 137 -15.87 16.56 22.80
C ALA A 137 -14.81 16.31 21.70
N LYS A 138 -13.54 16.57 22.02
CA LYS A 138 -12.42 16.32 21.10
C LYS A 138 -12.19 14.83 20.89
N GLU A 139 -12.22 14.08 22.00
CA GLU A 139 -12.04 12.62 21.98
C GLU A 139 -13.10 11.92 21.14
N SER A 140 -14.38 12.25 21.33
CA SER A 140 -15.48 11.66 20.53
C SER A 140 -15.29 11.93 19.04
N LEU A 141 -15.02 13.18 18.63
CA LEU A 141 -14.77 13.50 17.21
C LEU A 141 -13.59 12.72 16.62
N ILE A 142 -12.51 12.54 17.37
CA ILE A 142 -11.35 11.76 16.92
C ILE A 142 -11.72 10.27 16.82
N ARG A 143 -12.50 9.74 17.78
CA ARG A 143 -12.92 8.34 17.77
C ARG A 143 -13.86 8.02 16.60
N ASP A 144 -14.80 8.91 16.32
CA ASP A 144 -15.73 8.77 15.19
C ASP A 144 -14.97 8.73 13.86
N PHE A 145 -13.94 9.58 13.72
CA PHE A 145 -13.04 9.56 12.57
C PHE A 145 -12.29 8.23 12.40
N LEU A 146 -11.84 7.63 13.50
CA LEU A 146 -11.05 6.39 13.49
C LEU A 146 -11.91 5.11 13.34
N GLU A 147 -13.24 5.20 13.42
CA GLU A 147 -14.12 4.04 13.52
C GLU A 147 -13.93 3.04 12.38
N THR A 148 -13.80 3.54 11.13
CA THR A 148 -13.70 2.69 9.93
C THR A 148 -12.26 2.36 9.51
N TRP A 149 -11.27 2.87 10.24
CA TRP A 149 -9.85 2.70 9.90
C TRP A 149 -9.40 1.24 10.04
N GLU A 150 -9.89 0.53 11.05
CA GLU A 150 -9.57 -0.88 11.24
C GLU A 150 -10.01 -1.71 10.02
N HIS A 151 -11.26 -1.55 9.61
CA HIS A 151 -11.80 -2.26 8.45
C HIS A 151 -11.04 -1.93 7.16
N SER A 152 -10.83 -0.64 6.88
CA SER A 152 -10.15 -0.18 5.67
C SER A 152 -8.69 -0.68 5.60
N THR A 153 -7.98 -0.62 6.74
CA THR A 153 -6.59 -1.07 6.83
C THR A 153 -6.47 -2.59 6.65
N MET A 154 -7.37 -3.35 7.27
CA MET A 154 -7.37 -4.81 7.15
C MET A 154 -7.72 -5.26 5.73
N SER A 155 -8.71 -4.62 5.09
CA SER A 155 -9.04 -4.89 3.68
C SER A 155 -7.85 -4.57 2.75
N CYS A 156 -7.19 -3.43 2.94
CA CYS A 156 -5.97 -3.10 2.20
C CYS A 156 -4.87 -4.16 2.40
N PHE A 157 -4.68 -4.64 3.64
CA PHE A 157 -3.68 -5.66 3.94
C PHE A 157 -3.99 -7.00 3.27
N GLU A 158 -5.26 -7.41 3.25
CA GLU A 158 -5.73 -8.63 2.57
C GLU A 158 -5.52 -8.57 1.06
N ASP A 159 -5.84 -7.43 0.43
CA ASP A 159 -5.62 -7.22 -1.01
C ASP A 159 -4.13 -7.30 -1.40
N VAL A 160 -3.25 -6.69 -0.60
CA VAL A 160 -1.80 -6.73 -0.82
C VAL A 160 -1.27 -8.17 -0.64
N GLN A 161 -1.76 -8.88 0.37
CA GLN A 161 -1.46 -10.28 0.62
C GLN A 161 -1.86 -11.18 -0.55
N GLU A 162 -3.06 -11.00 -1.08
CA GLU A 162 -3.57 -11.77 -2.22
C GLU A 162 -2.72 -11.52 -3.48
N LYS A 163 -2.42 -10.25 -3.78
CA LYS A 163 -1.56 -9.87 -4.91
C LYS A 163 -0.17 -10.48 -4.79
N LEU A 164 0.43 -10.45 -3.59
CA LEU A 164 1.73 -11.07 -3.33
C LEU A 164 1.67 -12.59 -3.54
N LYS A 165 0.67 -13.28 -2.98
CA LYS A 165 0.50 -14.73 -3.15
C LYS A 165 0.39 -15.10 -4.63
N HIS A 166 -0.46 -14.39 -5.37
CA HIS A 166 -0.63 -14.62 -6.80
C HIS A 166 0.69 -14.45 -7.57
N THR A 167 1.45 -13.38 -7.30
CA THR A 167 2.76 -13.17 -7.92
C THR A 167 3.74 -14.29 -7.59
N LEU A 168 3.82 -14.70 -6.32
CA LEU A 168 4.72 -15.78 -5.90
C LEU A 168 4.35 -17.14 -6.50
N SER A 169 3.06 -17.48 -6.57
CA SER A 169 2.59 -18.69 -7.26
C SER A 169 2.98 -18.66 -8.73
N ALA A 170 2.70 -17.55 -9.44
CA ALA A 170 3.05 -17.41 -10.85
C ALA A 170 4.56 -17.53 -11.10
N THR A 171 5.40 -16.90 -10.28
CA THR A 171 6.86 -17.01 -10.40
C THR A 171 7.35 -18.43 -10.12
N THR A 172 6.75 -19.11 -9.13
CA THR A 172 7.10 -20.49 -8.79
C THR A 172 6.70 -21.44 -9.92
N ASP A 173 5.50 -21.29 -10.48
CA ASP A 173 5.03 -22.08 -11.62
C ASP A 173 5.89 -21.84 -12.88
N GLN A 174 6.30 -20.60 -13.14
CA GLN A 174 7.16 -20.27 -14.28
C GLN A 174 8.53 -20.95 -14.19
N LEU A 175 9.12 -21.04 -13.00
CA LEU A 175 10.46 -21.61 -12.80
C LEU A 175 10.42 -23.12 -12.58
N TYR A 176 9.47 -23.61 -11.80
CA TYR A 176 9.40 -25.00 -11.35
C TYR A 176 8.35 -25.82 -12.07
N GLY A 177 7.47 -25.23 -12.88
CA GLY A 177 6.33 -25.93 -13.50
C GLY A 177 6.69 -27.16 -14.34
N ARG A 178 7.93 -27.23 -14.85
CA ARG A 178 8.46 -28.41 -15.55
C ARG A 178 8.73 -29.61 -14.61
N PHE A 179 8.90 -29.36 -13.32
CA PHE A 179 9.26 -30.31 -12.29
C PHE A 179 8.13 -30.42 -11.26
N GLY A 180 7.07 -31.19 -11.57
CA GLY A 180 5.85 -31.23 -10.74
C GLY A 180 6.08 -31.44 -9.24
N ALA A 181 6.96 -32.39 -8.86
CA ALA A 181 7.29 -32.64 -7.45
C ALA A 181 8.02 -31.47 -6.78
N LEU A 182 8.94 -30.81 -7.50
CA LEU A 182 9.66 -29.64 -6.98
C LEU A 182 8.75 -28.41 -6.90
N ASN A 183 7.86 -28.23 -7.87
CA ASN A 183 6.88 -27.14 -7.85
C ASN A 183 5.94 -27.28 -6.64
N ALA A 184 5.42 -28.48 -6.40
CA ALA A 184 4.55 -28.75 -5.25
C ALA A 184 5.27 -28.46 -3.92
N ALA A 185 6.50 -28.96 -3.75
CA ALA A 185 7.28 -28.72 -2.55
C ALA A 185 7.66 -27.24 -2.37
N GLY A 186 8.14 -26.59 -3.44
CA GLY A 186 8.53 -25.18 -3.42
C GLY A 186 7.35 -24.25 -3.15
N SER A 187 6.24 -24.45 -3.84
CA SER A 187 5.00 -23.69 -3.62
C SER A 187 4.48 -23.86 -2.18
N SER A 188 4.52 -25.08 -1.63
CA SER A 188 4.13 -25.33 -0.24
C SER A 188 4.99 -24.52 0.74
N ILE A 189 6.32 -24.58 0.61
CA ILE A 189 7.26 -23.87 1.50
C ILE A 189 7.06 -22.36 1.39
N VAL A 190 6.93 -21.82 0.17
CA VAL A 190 6.74 -20.39 -0.05
C VAL A 190 5.41 -19.93 0.56
N MET A 191 4.31 -20.66 0.33
CA MET A 191 3.00 -20.28 0.85
C MET A 191 2.89 -20.43 2.37
N GLU A 192 3.54 -21.45 2.95
CA GLU A 192 3.69 -21.59 4.40
C GLU A 192 4.41 -20.37 4.98
N HIS A 193 5.55 -19.98 4.42
CA HIS A 193 6.29 -18.81 4.89
C HIS A 193 5.50 -17.49 4.74
N VAL A 194 4.76 -17.33 3.64
CA VAL A 194 3.87 -16.18 3.45
C VAL A 194 2.76 -16.15 4.50
N SER A 195 2.23 -17.31 4.90
CA SER A 195 1.21 -17.42 5.94
C SER A 195 1.74 -17.04 7.32
N GLU A 196 2.97 -17.44 7.66
CA GLU A 196 3.61 -17.03 8.92
C GLU A 196 3.87 -15.52 8.95
N CYS A 197 4.37 -14.97 7.83
CA CYS A 197 4.58 -13.53 7.68
C CYS A 197 3.26 -12.77 7.78
N LYS A 198 2.17 -13.30 7.20
CA LYS A 198 0.82 -12.75 7.33
C LYS A 198 0.42 -12.61 8.78
N ALA A 199 0.49 -13.70 9.55
CA ALA A 199 0.06 -13.72 10.94
C ALA A 199 0.83 -12.72 11.81
N LYS A 200 2.15 -12.60 11.58
CA LYS A 200 3.00 -11.62 12.27
C LYS A 200 2.61 -10.18 11.91
N ALA A 201 2.44 -9.90 10.62
CA ALA A 201 2.07 -8.57 10.14
C ALA A 201 0.67 -8.14 10.61
N GLU A 202 -0.31 -9.04 10.56
CA GLU A 202 -1.66 -8.79 11.07
C GLU A 202 -1.64 -8.42 12.56
N LYS A 203 -0.88 -9.15 13.38
CA LYS A 203 -0.75 -8.83 14.81
C LYS A 203 -0.19 -7.42 15.03
N LEU A 204 0.82 -7.02 14.25
CA LEU A 204 1.40 -5.69 14.34
C LEU A 204 0.42 -4.60 13.90
N ILE A 205 -0.29 -4.81 12.79
CA ILE A 205 -1.31 -3.87 12.28
C ILE A 205 -2.39 -3.66 13.34
N ARG A 206 -2.93 -4.73 13.90
CA ARG A 206 -3.95 -4.65 14.97
C ARG A 206 -3.43 -3.93 16.21
N TYR A 207 -2.18 -4.18 16.60
CA TYR A 207 -1.55 -3.46 17.71
C TYR A 207 -1.47 -1.95 17.44
N HIS A 208 -1.05 -1.56 16.23
CA HIS A 208 -1.01 -0.15 15.84
C HIS A 208 -2.40 0.50 15.85
N LEU A 209 -3.40 -0.14 15.24
CA LEU A 209 -4.78 0.33 15.24
C LEU A 209 -5.34 0.48 16.67
N TYR A 210 -5.06 -0.48 17.54
CA TYR A 210 -5.44 -0.41 18.95
C TYR A 210 -4.79 0.79 19.65
N SER A 211 -3.50 1.04 19.40
CA SER A 211 -2.80 2.17 20.00
C SER A 211 -3.34 3.52 19.53
N GLU A 212 -3.63 3.68 18.25
CA GLU A 212 -4.23 4.91 17.69
C GLU A 212 -5.61 5.18 18.29
N ARG A 213 -6.41 4.14 18.47
CA ARG A 213 -7.76 4.26 19.05
C ARG A 213 -7.74 4.53 20.55
N THR A 214 -6.75 4.04 21.28
CA THR A 214 -6.77 4.08 22.76
C THR A 214 -5.96 5.24 23.33
N LEU A 215 -4.85 5.62 22.68
CA LEU A 215 -3.89 6.59 23.18
C LEU A 215 -4.02 7.90 22.42
N LEU A 216 -5.04 8.70 22.75
CA LEU A 216 -5.22 10.04 22.19
C LEU A 216 -4.25 11.04 22.83
N TYR A 217 -2.96 10.89 22.48
CA TYR A 217 -1.87 11.72 22.94
C TYR A 217 -0.87 11.93 21.82
N THR A 218 -0.35 13.15 21.70
CA THR A 218 0.71 13.48 20.74
C THR A 218 1.84 14.21 21.43
N GLN A 219 3.08 13.79 21.15
CA GLN A 219 4.28 14.54 21.53
C GLN A 219 4.61 15.64 20.53
N ASN A 220 4.06 15.55 19.31
CA ASN A 220 4.27 16.53 18.24
C ASN A 220 3.34 17.73 18.49
N LYS A 221 3.70 18.62 19.42
CA LYS A 221 2.87 19.80 19.77
C LYS A 221 2.91 20.90 18.69
N ASP A 222 4.02 21.03 17.98
CA ASP A 222 4.20 22.10 16.99
C ASP A 222 3.25 21.95 15.78
N GLN A 223 2.98 20.71 15.37
CA GLN A 223 2.09 20.39 14.25
C GLN A 223 0.62 20.82 14.48
N PRO A 224 -0.05 20.42 15.58
CA PRO A 224 -1.41 20.86 15.86
C PRO A 224 -1.48 22.37 16.12
N ASP A 225 -0.47 22.98 16.73
CA ASP A 225 -0.47 24.44 16.97
C ASP A 225 -0.39 25.22 15.65
N ALA A 226 0.53 24.85 14.75
CA ALA A 226 0.63 25.44 13.42
C ALA A 226 -0.65 25.24 12.59
N ARG A 227 -1.26 24.04 12.66
CA ARG A 227 -2.55 23.77 11.99
C ARG A 227 -3.68 24.62 12.59
N ARG A 228 -3.72 24.76 13.92
CA ARG A 228 -4.72 25.56 14.61
C ARG A 228 -4.65 27.02 14.20
N GLU A 229 -3.46 27.63 14.25
CA GLU A 229 -3.27 29.03 13.84
C GLU A 229 -3.76 29.25 12.41
N ARG A 230 -3.42 28.30 11.53
CA ARG A 230 -3.82 28.35 10.13
C ARG A 230 -5.34 28.29 9.91
N TYR A 231 -6.03 27.34 10.54
CA TYR A 231 -7.49 27.26 10.43
C TYR A 231 -8.19 28.45 11.10
N LEU A 232 -7.62 29.01 12.18
CA LEU A 232 -8.14 30.22 12.81
C LEU A 232 -8.09 31.43 11.87
N THR A 233 -6.98 31.63 11.15
CA THR A 233 -6.86 32.69 10.14
C THR A 233 -7.89 32.49 9.04
N LEU A 234 -8.00 31.28 8.48
CA LEU A 234 -8.95 30.96 7.42
C LEU A 234 -10.41 31.20 7.84
N TYR A 235 -10.81 30.74 9.02
CA TYR A 235 -12.16 30.94 9.53
C TYR A 235 -12.45 32.41 9.87
N THR A 236 -11.46 33.14 10.40
CA THR A 236 -11.61 34.56 10.70
C THR A 236 -11.83 35.36 9.42
N GLU A 237 -11.05 35.10 8.37
CA GLU A 237 -11.20 35.75 7.07
C GLU A 237 -12.56 35.46 6.43
N ALA A 238 -12.99 34.19 6.45
CA ALA A 238 -14.26 33.77 5.87
C ALA A 238 -15.50 34.35 6.57
N ARG A 239 -15.37 34.72 7.85
CA ARG A 239 -16.45 35.32 8.66
C ARG A 239 -16.44 36.85 8.65
N LYS A 240 -15.42 37.51 8.10
CA LYS A 240 -15.43 38.98 7.97
C LYS A 240 -16.66 39.40 7.14
N PRO A 241 -17.49 40.36 7.63
CA PRO A 241 -18.59 40.87 6.85
C PRO A 241 -18.04 41.56 5.61
N VAL A 242 -18.44 41.09 4.42
CA VAL A 242 -18.15 41.78 3.16
C VAL A 242 -19.03 43.02 3.13
N PHE A 243 -18.51 44.14 3.63
CA PHE A 243 -19.18 45.43 3.51
C PHE A 243 -19.22 45.80 2.01
N GLY A 244 -20.42 45.79 1.42
CA GLY A 244 -20.69 46.46 0.15
C GLY A 244 -20.69 45.63 -1.14
N THR A 245 -20.74 44.29 -1.11
CA THR A 245 -20.92 43.51 -2.35
C THR A 245 -21.83 42.32 -2.14
N THR A 246 -23.03 42.39 -2.72
CA THR A 246 -23.87 41.22 -2.98
C THR A 246 -23.11 40.31 -3.94
N ASN A 247 -22.66 39.15 -3.46
CA ASN A 247 -22.00 38.07 -4.23
C ASN A 247 -20.51 38.26 -4.60
N ALA A 248 -19.67 38.79 -3.71
CA ALA A 248 -18.23 38.53 -3.84
C ALA A 248 -17.90 37.13 -3.29
N ALA A 249 -17.59 36.17 -4.17
CA ALA A 249 -17.08 34.86 -3.77
C ALA A 249 -15.83 35.04 -2.88
N PHE A 250 -15.81 34.40 -1.72
CA PHE A 250 -14.65 34.39 -0.83
C PHE A 250 -13.48 33.73 -1.58
N LYS A 251 -12.49 34.53 -1.98
CA LYS A 251 -11.22 34.02 -2.50
C LYS A 251 -10.23 34.11 -1.33
N PRO A 252 -9.80 32.97 -0.76
CA PRO A 252 -8.70 32.98 0.19
C PRO A 252 -7.49 33.60 -0.51
N THR A 253 -6.65 34.32 0.25
CA THR A 253 -5.32 34.69 -0.21
C THR A 253 -4.59 33.44 -0.75
N PRO A 254 -3.75 33.55 -1.80
CA PRO A 254 -3.08 32.39 -2.41
C PRO A 254 -2.34 31.52 -1.39
N ASP A 255 -1.81 32.14 -0.32
CA ASP A 255 -1.12 31.49 0.78
C ASP A 255 -2.06 30.77 1.78
N ALA A 256 -3.37 30.98 1.73
CA ALA A 256 -4.33 30.28 2.57
C ALA A 256 -4.92 29.04 1.85
N SER A 257 -5.16 29.13 0.54
CA SER A 257 -5.80 28.07 -0.28
C SER A 257 -4.81 27.01 -0.80
N ALA A 258 -3.63 27.41 -1.28
CA ALA A 258 -2.60 26.46 -1.76
C ALA A 258 -2.16 25.51 -0.65
N TYR A 259 -2.15 25.99 0.59
CA TYR A 259 -1.75 25.21 1.74
C TYR A 259 -2.85 24.23 2.19
N ALA A 260 -4.15 24.46 1.85
CA ALA A 260 -5.26 23.61 2.31
C ALA A 260 -5.20 22.27 1.60
N GLN A 261 -4.81 22.29 0.33
CA GLN A 261 -4.54 21.10 -0.47
C GLN A 261 -3.23 20.39 -0.04
N GLN A 262 -2.23 21.13 0.44
CA GLN A 262 -0.95 20.57 0.90
C GLN A 262 -1.07 19.80 2.22
N ALA A 263 -1.87 20.28 3.19
CA ALA A 263 -2.02 19.64 4.51
C ALA A 263 -2.54 18.20 4.48
N HIS A 264 -3.31 17.84 3.45
CA HIS A 264 -3.81 16.47 3.25
C HIS A 264 -2.85 15.61 2.42
N SER A 265 -1.97 16.23 1.62
CA SER A 265 -1.01 15.52 0.75
C SER A 265 0.26 15.06 1.49
N THR A 266 0.71 15.79 2.53
CA THR A 266 1.98 15.51 3.21
C THR A 266 1.93 14.36 4.22
N THR A 267 0.75 13.83 4.55
CA THR A 267 0.61 12.92 5.71
C THR A 267 0.93 11.45 5.41
N PHE A 268 0.93 11.01 4.14
CA PHE A 268 1.21 9.58 3.85
C PHE A 268 2.12 9.29 2.63
N GLY A 269 2.48 10.30 1.82
CA GLY A 269 3.24 10.10 0.57
C GLY A 269 4.72 10.45 0.61
N GLN A 270 5.22 11.08 1.68
CA GLN A 270 6.57 11.66 1.73
C GLN A 270 7.53 10.94 2.67
N ALA A 271 7.23 9.71 3.09
CA ALA A 271 8.23 8.76 3.55
C ALA A 271 8.96 8.16 2.34
N ARG A 272 9.51 9.00 1.47
CA ARG A 272 10.29 8.57 0.30
C ARG A 272 11.77 8.78 0.60
N ALA A 273 12.42 7.64 0.85
CA ALA A 273 13.83 7.41 0.55
C ALA A 273 14.85 8.22 1.36
N GLU A 274 14.91 8.02 2.68
CA GLU A 274 16.19 8.14 3.38
C GLU A 274 16.29 7.08 4.49
N LYS A 275 17.27 6.19 4.33
CA LYS A 275 17.72 5.13 5.26
C LYS A 275 16.68 4.08 5.63
N VAL A 276 16.54 3.07 4.77
CA VAL A 276 16.35 1.69 5.25
C VAL A 276 17.62 1.33 6.03
N ASP A 277 17.59 1.55 7.34
CA ASP A 277 18.66 1.17 8.24
C ASP A 277 18.80 -0.36 8.25
N VAL A 278 19.97 -0.84 7.85
CA VAL A 278 20.35 -2.25 7.68
C VAL A 278 20.33 -3.02 9.02
N ARG A 279 19.98 -2.37 10.13
CA ARG A 279 19.98 -2.94 11.48
C ARG A 279 18.89 -3.99 11.75
N LEU A 280 17.80 -4.04 10.98
CA LEU A 280 16.79 -5.12 11.11
C LEU A 280 17.24 -6.46 10.50
N LEU A 281 18.27 -6.46 9.65
CA LEU A 281 18.87 -7.70 9.13
C LEU A 281 19.90 -8.33 10.09
N THR A 282 20.33 -7.61 11.13
CA THR A 282 21.31 -8.12 12.10
C THR A 282 20.66 -8.84 13.30
N PHE A 283 19.40 -8.52 13.63
CA PHE A 283 18.73 -9.14 14.78
C PHE A 283 18.27 -10.59 14.52
N ALA A 284 18.03 -10.97 13.26
CA ALA A 284 17.66 -12.34 12.89
C ALA A 284 18.85 -13.33 12.85
N ARG A 285 20.11 -12.85 12.96
CA ARG A 285 21.30 -13.72 13.06
C ARG A 285 21.69 -14.08 14.50
N SER A 286 21.19 -13.36 15.51
CA SER A 286 21.58 -13.59 16.91
C SER A 286 20.81 -14.73 17.60
N VAL A 287 19.59 -15.05 17.15
CA VAL A 287 18.73 -16.04 17.84
C VAL A 287 18.97 -17.50 17.40
N LYS A 288 19.79 -17.75 16.37
CA LYS A 288 20.18 -19.12 15.95
C LYS A 288 21.54 -19.60 16.52
N GLY A 289 22.22 -18.79 17.33
CA GLY A 289 23.53 -19.14 17.92
C GLY A 289 23.49 -19.73 19.34
N ALA A 290 22.34 -19.81 19.99
CA ALA A 290 22.23 -20.19 21.42
C ALA A 290 21.61 -21.58 21.68
N ARG A 291 21.60 -22.48 20.68
CA ARG A 291 21.19 -23.89 20.83
C ARG A 291 22.22 -24.85 20.25
N ALA A 292 23.47 -24.70 20.69
CA ALA A 292 24.51 -25.69 20.51
C ALA A 292 25.58 -25.47 21.59
N HIS A 293 25.22 -25.75 22.84
CA HIS A 293 26.10 -26.18 23.94
C HIS A 293 25.24 -26.26 25.21
N GLY A 294 24.94 -27.50 25.60
CA GLY A 294 24.07 -27.90 26.69
C GLY A 294 23.68 -29.34 26.47
#